data_AF-H7FLH1-F1
#
_entry.id   AF-H7FLH1-F1
#
_cell.length_a   1.000
_cell.length_b   1.000
_cell.length_c   1.000
_cell.angle_alpha   90.00
_cell.angle_beta   90.00
_cell.angle_gamma   90.00
#
_symmetry.space_group_name_H-M   'P 1'
#
loop_
_entity.id
_entity.type
_entity.pdbx_description
1 polymer ?
#
loop_
_entity_poly.entity_id
_entity_poly.type
_entity_poly.pdbx_seq_one_letter_code
_entity_poly.pdbx_strand_id
1 'polypeptide(L)'
;MSYIWDLLANIGCFLLFVNFILFSLKFMIQGRAFKIFTIYLLIILVVQLPSFFLQSLNINNLFLSHFYFLGQFIVLSLFYKSLFTNSLQKKIINIGFICCFFILGIQYSLDTSLLFKFNLFEIFLTSFLLVIYSVFHFYNMLSGKKEFYYLNIGIMLYLFGSTILFFVGNLTALMSAEMSKITWVTNALLYVIYQLFIAFEWYKTFSKKEQLTIE
;
A
#
# COMPACT_ATOMS: atom_id res chain seq x y z
N MET A 1 4.70 15.62 -19.51
CA MET A 1 4.84 14.99 -18.17
C MET A 1 3.55 15.04 -17.35
N SER A 2 2.83 16.17 -17.20
CA SER A 2 1.59 16.16 -16.39
C SER A 2 0.53 15.20 -16.95
N TYR A 3 0.30 15.23 -18.28
CA TYR A 3 -0.62 14.28 -18.93
C TYR A 3 -0.27 12.81 -18.68
N ILE A 4 1.03 12.47 -18.67
CA ILE A 4 1.49 11.10 -18.40
C ILE A 4 1.18 10.72 -16.94
N TRP A 5 1.44 11.65 -16.01
CA TRP A 5 1.10 11.45 -14.61
C TRP A 5 -0.41 11.27 -14.42
N ASP A 6 -1.23 12.13 -15.01
CA ASP A 6 -2.70 12.05 -14.95
C ASP A 6 -3.20 10.72 -15.50
N LEU A 7 -2.67 10.29 -16.65
CA LEU A 7 -3.00 9.00 -17.26
C LEU A 7 -2.67 7.83 -16.32
N LEU A 8 -1.46 7.80 -15.76
CA LEU A 8 -1.04 6.74 -14.85
C LEU A 8 -1.85 6.75 -13.54
N ALA A 9 -2.13 7.93 -12.98
CA ALA A 9 -2.94 8.07 -11.77
C ALA A 9 -4.38 7.56 -12.00
N ASN A 10 -4.99 7.90 -13.14
CA ASN A 10 -6.32 7.43 -13.53
C ASN A 10 -6.35 5.91 -13.75
N ILE A 11 -5.36 5.36 -14.46
CA ILE A 11 -5.23 3.89 -14.64
C ILE A 11 -5.09 3.21 -13.28
N GLY A 12 -4.23 3.73 -12.40
CA GLY A 12 -4.03 3.19 -11.06
C GLY A 12 -5.32 3.19 -10.23
N CYS A 13 -6.06 4.30 -10.25
CA CYS A 13 -7.35 4.41 -9.55
C CYS A 13 -8.40 3.46 -10.12
N PHE A 14 -8.48 3.34 -11.45
CA PHE A 14 -9.38 2.40 -12.12
C PHE A 14 -9.04 0.95 -11.76
N LEU A 15 -7.77 0.57 -11.79
CA LEU A 15 -7.34 -0.77 -11.40
C LEU A 15 -7.63 -1.07 -9.93
N LEU A 16 -7.42 -0.09 -9.02
CA LEU A 16 -7.80 -0.22 -7.62
C LEU A 16 -9.29 -0.52 -7.46
N PHE A 17 -10.14 0.24 -8.17
CA PHE A 17 -11.59 0.03 -8.15
C PHE A 17 -11.96 -1.37 -8.65
N VAL A 18 -11.42 -1.80 -9.79
CA VAL A 18 -11.63 -3.15 -10.34
C VAL A 18 -11.17 -4.22 -9.36
N ASN A 19 -9.97 -4.09 -8.79
CA ASN A 19 -9.43 -5.02 -7.80
C ASN A 19 -10.32 -5.11 -6.56
N PHE A 20 -10.82 -3.97 -6.05
CA PHE A 20 -11.73 -3.95 -4.93
C PHE A 20 -13.02 -4.73 -5.22
N ILE A 21 -13.63 -4.53 -6.39
CA ILE A 21 -14.83 -5.28 -6.80
C ILE A 21 -14.53 -6.78 -6.87
N LEU A 22 -13.45 -7.18 -7.57
CA LEU A 22 -13.06 -8.57 -7.72
C LEU A 22 -12.83 -9.28 -6.38
N PHE A 23 -12.11 -8.64 -5.45
CA PHE A 23 -11.91 -9.17 -4.11
C PHE A 23 -13.23 -9.23 -3.32
N SER A 24 -14.07 -8.20 -3.41
CA SER A 24 -15.37 -8.15 -2.72
C SER A 24 -16.31 -9.28 -3.12
N LEU A 25 -16.34 -9.67 -4.40
CA LEU A 25 -17.17 -10.78 -4.89
C LEU A 25 -16.87 -12.13 -4.22
N LYS A 26 -15.64 -12.31 -3.70
CA LYS A 26 -15.22 -13.55 -3.03
C LYS A 26 -15.06 -13.37 -1.51
N PHE A 27 -15.41 -12.21 -0.97
CA PHE A 27 -15.16 -11.81 0.42
C PHE A 27 -15.72 -12.82 1.43
N MET A 28 -16.99 -13.22 1.31
CA MET A 28 -17.66 -14.07 2.30
C MET A 28 -17.06 -15.49 2.37
N ILE A 29 -16.56 -15.99 1.24
CA ILE A 29 -16.14 -17.38 1.05
C ILE A 29 -14.66 -17.60 1.46
N GLN A 30 -13.85 -16.54 1.41
CA GLN A 30 -12.41 -16.66 1.63
C GLN A 30 -11.98 -16.51 3.10
N GLY A 31 -10.73 -16.92 3.35
CA GLY A 31 -10.10 -16.88 4.67
C GLY A 31 -9.81 -15.45 5.18
N ARG A 32 -9.36 -15.38 6.43
CA ARG A 32 -9.14 -14.12 7.16
C ARG A 32 -8.20 -13.14 6.43
N ALA A 33 -7.06 -13.61 5.92
CA ALA A 33 -6.09 -12.76 5.22
C ALA A 33 -6.70 -12.07 3.99
N PHE A 34 -7.47 -12.81 3.19
CA PHE A 34 -8.18 -12.29 2.02
C PHE A 34 -9.18 -11.20 2.40
N LYS A 35 -9.97 -11.44 3.47
CA LYS A 35 -10.93 -10.45 3.99
C LYS A 35 -10.23 -9.17 4.44
N ILE A 36 -9.14 -9.29 5.19
CA ILE A 36 -8.34 -8.13 5.63
C ILE A 36 -7.79 -7.37 4.42
N PHE A 37 -7.28 -8.06 3.41
CA PHE A 37 -6.77 -7.40 2.20
C PHE A 37 -7.88 -6.72 1.38
N THR A 38 -9.09 -7.29 1.36
CA THR A 38 -10.25 -6.63 0.73
C THR A 38 -10.60 -5.32 1.44
N ILE A 39 -10.54 -5.31 2.79
CA ILE A 39 -10.72 -4.09 3.60
C ILE A 39 -9.59 -3.08 3.32
N TYR A 40 -8.37 -3.54 3.10
CA TYR A 40 -7.26 -2.67 2.69
C TYR A 40 -7.59 -1.96 1.37
N LEU A 41 -8.03 -2.68 0.34
CA LEU A 41 -8.42 -2.09 -0.93
C LEU A 41 -9.54 -1.05 -0.77
N LEU A 42 -10.53 -1.33 0.07
CA LEU A 42 -11.60 -0.39 0.39
C LEU A 42 -11.06 0.89 1.04
N ILE A 43 -10.20 0.76 2.05
CA ILE A 43 -9.61 1.93 2.74
C ILE A 43 -8.82 2.80 1.78
N ILE A 44 -7.99 2.18 0.92
CA ILE A 44 -7.24 2.92 -0.09
C ILE A 44 -8.18 3.61 -1.08
N LEU A 45 -9.23 2.93 -1.53
CA LEU A 45 -10.22 3.52 -2.45
C LEU A 45 -10.95 4.71 -1.82
N VAL A 46 -11.36 4.59 -0.55
CA VAL A 46 -12.04 5.65 0.22
C VAL A 46 -11.13 6.85 0.45
N VAL A 47 -9.81 6.69 0.50
CA VAL A 47 -8.86 7.83 0.60
C VAL A 47 -8.57 8.44 -0.78
N GLN A 48 -8.50 7.61 -1.81
CA GLN A 48 -8.09 8.04 -3.14
C GLN A 48 -9.20 8.76 -3.92
N LEU A 49 -10.47 8.36 -3.76
CA LEU A 49 -11.60 9.04 -4.39
C LEU A 49 -11.76 10.50 -3.92
N PRO A 50 -11.77 10.82 -2.60
CA PRO A 50 -11.74 12.19 -2.12
C PRO A 50 -10.49 12.95 -2.57
N SER A 51 -9.31 12.31 -2.59
CA SER A 51 -8.09 12.94 -3.08
C SER A 51 -8.24 13.42 -4.52
N PHE A 52 -8.80 12.58 -5.39
CA PHE A 52 -9.06 12.91 -6.79
C PHE A 52 -10.12 14.02 -6.93
N PHE A 53 -11.20 13.93 -6.16
CA PHE A 53 -12.25 14.94 -6.15
C PHE A 53 -11.73 16.32 -5.71
N LEU A 54 -10.99 16.39 -4.60
CA LEU A 54 -10.38 17.63 -4.12
C LEU A 54 -9.38 18.21 -5.14
N GLN A 55 -8.58 17.36 -5.79
CA GLN A 55 -7.67 17.78 -6.84
C GLN A 55 -8.42 18.43 -8.01
N SER A 56 -9.57 17.88 -8.43
CA SER A 56 -10.40 18.46 -9.50
C SER A 56 -10.93 19.85 -9.15
N LEU A 57 -11.07 20.15 -7.86
CA LEU A 57 -11.48 21.45 -7.34
C LEU A 57 -10.28 22.39 -7.04
N ASN A 58 -9.04 21.97 -7.35
CA ASN A 58 -7.80 22.65 -6.96
C ASN A 58 -7.65 22.86 -5.44
N ILE A 59 -8.27 22.00 -4.63
CA ILE A 59 -8.16 22.01 -3.17
C ILE A 59 -7.00 21.11 -2.76
N ASN A 60 -6.14 21.62 -1.87
CA ASN A 60 -5.03 20.84 -1.33
C ASN A 60 -5.55 19.59 -0.60
N ASN A 61 -5.10 18.42 -1.06
CA ASN A 61 -5.50 17.10 -0.55
C ASN A 61 -4.36 16.41 0.23
N LEU A 62 -3.28 17.12 0.56
CA LEU A 62 -2.07 16.55 1.14
C LEU A 62 -2.35 15.85 2.48
N PHE A 63 -3.27 16.39 3.28
CA PHE A 63 -3.67 15.78 4.55
C PHE A 63 -4.22 14.34 4.38
N LEU A 64 -4.79 14.01 3.22
CA LEU A 64 -5.29 12.66 2.91
C LEU A 64 -4.15 11.64 2.80
N SER A 65 -2.90 12.08 2.57
CA SER A 65 -1.76 11.17 2.56
C SER A 65 -1.55 10.50 3.93
N HIS A 66 -1.83 11.20 5.04
CA HIS A 66 -1.71 10.59 6.37
C HIS A 66 -2.68 9.42 6.55
N PHE A 67 -3.93 9.60 6.11
CA PHE A 67 -4.94 8.54 6.12
C PHE A 67 -4.55 7.39 5.20
N TYR A 68 -3.94 7.69 4.05
CA TYR A 68 -3.41 6.68 3.15
C TYR A 68 -2.32 5.84 3.83
N PHE A 69 -1.26 6.46 4.35
CA PHE A 69 -0.10 5.75 4.88
C PHE A 69 -0.40 5.04 6.21
N LEU A 70 -1.12 5.69 7.13
CA LEU A 70 -1.53 5.07 8.39
C LEU A 70 -2.56 3.96 8.16
N GLY A 71 -3.56 4.18 7.29
CA GLY A 71 -4.53 3.16 6.91
C GLY A 71 -3.84 1.95 6.28
N GLN A 72 -2.91 2.19 5.34
CA GLN A 72 -2.09 1.15 4.75
C GLN A 72 -1.28 0.38 5.81
N PHE A 73 -0.60 1.09 6.71
CA PHE A 73 0.18 0.49 7.79
C PHE A 73 -0.67 -0.41 8.69
N ILE A 74 -1.82 0.08 9.14
CA ILE A 74 -2.69 -0.64 10.05
C ILE A 74 -3.16 -1.94 9.41
N VAL A 75 -3.73 -1.86 8.21
CA VAL A 75 -4.40 -3.01 7.60
C VAL A 75 -3.38 -4.01 7.09
N LEU A 76 -2.25 -3.57 6.51
CA LEU A 76 -1.22 -4.49 6.07
C LEU A 76 -0.47 -5.15 7.25
N SER A 77 -0.33 -4.48 8.39
CA SER A 77 0.16 -5.13 9.62
C SER A 77 -0.77 -6.26 10.07
N LEU A 78 -2.09 -6.05 10.03
CA LEU A 78 -3.07 -7.09 10.33
C LEU A 78 -3.05 -8.22 9.29
N PHE A 79 -2.87 -7.88 8.01
CA PHE A 79 -2.75 -8.83 6.92
C PHE A 79 -1.57 -9.78 7.15
N TYR A 80 -0.35 -9.26 7.33
CA TYR A 80 0.83 -10.08 7.58
C TYR A 80 0.72 -10.88 8.88
N LYS A 81 0.17 -10.30 9.95
CA LYS A 81 -0.08 -11.02 11.21
C LYS A 81 -1.02 -12.20 11.02
N SER A 82 -1.98 -12.10 10.10
CA SER A 82 -2.90 -13.19 9.78
C SER A 82 -2.27 -14.32 8.94
N LEU A 83 -1.20 -14.01 8.19
CA LEU A 83 -0.46 -14.99 7.38
C LEU A 83 0.58 -15.76 8.20
N PHE A 84 1.17 -15.13 9.21
CA PHE A 84 2.26 -15.76 9.94
C PHE A 84 1.74 -16.81 10.92
N THR A 85 2.48 -17.91 11.07
CA THR A 85 2.23 -18.92 12.11
C THR A 85 3.20 -18.76 13.27
N ASN A 86 4.45 -18.37 12.97
CA ASN A 86 5.51 -18.14 13.94
C ASN A 86 5.16 -17.04 14.96
N SER A 87 5.24 -17.37 16.24
CA SER A 87 4.88 -16.47 17.35
C SER A 87 5.82 -15.27 17.49
N LEU A 88 7.12 -15.44 17.19
CA LEU A 88 8.11 -14.37 17.22
C LEU A 88 7.81 -13.32 16.14
N GLN A 89 7.53 -13.73 14.90
CA GLN A 89 7.17 -12.78 13.83
C GLN A 89 5.88 -12.01 14.17
N LYS A 90 4.86 -12.67 14.72
CA LYS A 90 3.65 -11.99 15.22
C LYS A 90 3.95 -10.99 16.33
N LYS A 91 4.86 -11.34 17.25
CA LYS A 91 5.29 -10.46 18.33
C LYS A 91 6.02 -9.23 17.77
N ILE A 92 6.89 -9.41 16.77
CA ILE A 92 7.55 -8.29 16.07
C ILE A 92 6.53 -7.37 15.42
N ILE A 93 5.49 -7.91 14.76
CA ILE A 93 4.41 -7.07 14.20
C ILE A 93 3.73 -6.25 15.30
N ASN A 94 3.37 -6.87 16.43
CA ASN A 94 2.69 -6.15 17.51
C ASN A 94 3.57 -5.06 18.12
N ILE A 95 4.85 -5.36 18.38
CA ILE A 95 5.81 -4.38 18.91
C ILE A 95 5.99 -3.24 17.91
N GLY A 96 6.23 -3.56 16.63
CA GLY A 96 6.38 -2.55 15.58
C GLY A 96 5.14 -1.67 15.43
N PHE A 97 3.93 -2.25 15.53
CA PHE A 97 2.68 -1.52 15.53
C PHE A 97 2.59 -0.52 16.69
N ILE A 98 2.83 -0.98 17.93
CA ILE A 98 2.76 -0.12 19.12
C ILE A 98 3.85 0.97 19.07
N CYS A 99 5.09 0.59 18.75
CA CYS A 99 6.21 1.53 18.65
C CYS A 99 5.98 2.58 17.56
N CYS A 100 5.44 2.19 16.39
CA CYS A 100 5.13 3.12 15.31
C CYS A 100 4.16 4.20 15.77
N PHE A 101 3.01 3.81 16.32
CA PHE A 101 2.02 4.78 16.82
C PHE A 101 2.53 5.61 17.99
N PHE A 102 3.33 5.03 18.88
CA PHE A 102 3.94 5.79 19.98
C PHE A 102 4.90 6.86 19.47
N ILE A 103 5.80 6.51 18.53
CA ILE A 103 6.76 7.43 17.94
C ILE A 103 6.05 8.55 17.16
N LEU A 104 5.07 8.20 16.32
CA LEU A 104 4.30 9.20 15.56
C LEU A 104 3.43 10.07 16.47
N GLY A 105 2.85 9.48 17.53
CA GLY A 105 2.10 10.23 18.53
C GLY A 105 2.95 11.29 19.24
N ILE A 106 4.19 10.94 19.62
CA ILE A 106 5.15 11.92 20.13
C ILE A 106 5.46 12.98 19.07
N GLN A 107 5.78 12.57 17.84
CA GLN A 107 6.14 13.48 16.76
C GLN A 107 5.04 14.53 16.51
N TYR A 108 3.78 14.11 16.39
CA TYR A 108 2.65 15.00 16.17
C TYR A 108 2.29 15.85 17.39
N SER A 109 2.58 15.37 18.60
CA SER A 109 2.40 16.17 19.82
C SER A 109 3.44 17.28 19.93
N LEU A 110 4.65 17.06 19.42
CA LEU A 110 5.73 18.06 19.41
C LEU A 110 5.56 19.08 18.27
N ASP A 111 5.08 18.65 17.10
CA ASP A 111 4.82 19.55 15.96
C ASP A 111 3.50 19.16 15.26
N THR A 112 2.42 19.84 15.62
CA THR A 112 1.09 19.65 15.03
C THR A 112 1.02 20.11 13.58
N SER A 113 1.95 20.96 13.11
CA SER A 113 1.97 21.42 11.73
C SER A 113 2.27 20.29 10.74
N LEU A 114 2.85 19.19 11.22
CA LEU A 114 3.12 18.00 10.43
C LEU A 114 1.85 17.30 9.92
N LEU A 115 0.69 17.52 10.55
CA LEU A 115 -0.61 16.97 10.09
C LEU A 115 -1.12 17.60 8.78
N PHE A 116 -0.53 18.74 8.39
CA PHE A 116 -0.89 19.48 7.19
C PHE A 116 0.24 19.47 6.14
N LYS A 117 1.29 18.67 6.38
CA LYS A 117 2.48 18.59 5.53
C LYS A 117 2.75 17.15 5.13
N PHE A 118 3.54 16.98 4.08
CA PHE A 118 3.99 15.67 3.66
C PHE A 118 5.05 15.14 4.65
N ASN A 119 4.61 14.38 5.66
CA ASN A 119 5.49 13.88 6.73
C ASN A 119 6.32 12.68 6.24
N LEU A 120 7.49 12.95 5.67
CA LEU A 120 8.40 11.92 5.15
C LEU A 120 8.82 10.89 6.19
N PHE A 121 8.93 11.29 7.46
CA PHE A 121 9.29 10.37 8.53
C PHE A 121 8.18 9.36 8.81
N GLU A 122 6.91 9.79 8.81
CA GLU A 122 5.76 8.88 8.88
C GLU A 122 5.77 7.87 7.73
N ILE A 123 5.96 8.37 6.51
CA ILE A 123 5.97 7.55 5.29
C ILE A 123 7.07 6.49 5.37
N PHE A 124 8.28 6.91 5.76
CA PHE A 124 9.41 6.01 5.94
C PHE A 124 9.13 4.97 7.03
N LEU A 125 8.73 5.39 8.23
CA LEU A 125 8.56 4.51 9.38
C LEU A 125 7.50 3.43 9.11
N THR A 126 6.35 3.84 8.57
CA THR A 126 5.25 2.93 8.22
C THR A 126 5.65 1.96 7.11
N SER A 127 6.27 2.45 6.03
CA SER A 127 6.67 1.63 4.89
C SER A 127 7.82 0.68 5.24
N PHE A 128 8.79 1.14 6.03
CA PHE A 128 9.94 0.33 6.44
C PHE A 128 9.52 -0.89 7.25
N LEU A 129 8.61 -0.72 8.22
CA LEU A 129 8.07 -1.85 9.00
C LEU A 129 7.33 -2.85 8.11
N LEU A 130 6.51 -2.36 7.17
CA LEU A 130 5.79 -3.23 6.23
C LEU A 130 6.74 -3.96 5.27
N VAL A 131 7.84 -3.33 4.84
CA VAL A 131 8.87 -3.99 4.03
C VAL A 131 9.53 -5.12 4.82
N ILE A 132 9.84 -4.93 6.10
CA ILE A 132 10.34 -6.01 6.98
C ILE A 132 9.33 -7.17 7.04
N TYR A 133 8.03 -6.87 7.19
CA TYR A 133 7.00 -7.90 7.22
C TYR A 133 6.89 -8.64 5.88
N SER A 134 6.97 -7.92 4.77
CA SER A 134 7.02 -8.51 3.43
C SER A 134 8.21 -9.47 3.26
N VAL A 135 9.38 -9.11 3.79
CA VAL A 135 10.58 -9.98 3.77
C VAL A 135 10.37 -11.24 4.62
N PHE A 136 9.77 -11.12 5.81
CA PHE A 136 9.40 -12.30 6.60
C PHE A 136 8.43 -13.22 5.86
N HIS A 137 7.48 -12.67 5.11
CA HIS A 137 6.58 -13.48 4.29
C HIS A 137 7.33 -14.23 3.19
N PHE A 138 8.27 -13.57 2.50
CA PHE A 138 9.14 -14.26 1.53
C PHE A 138 9.93 -15.40 2.18
N TYR A 139 10.51 -15.16 3.35
CA TYR A 139 11.24 -16.18 4.09
C TYR A 139 10.34 -17.39 4.43
N ASN A 140 9.13 -17.14 4.93
CA ASN A 140 8.18 -18.20 5.28
C ASN A 140 7.75 -19.03 4.05
N MET A 141 7.70 -18.42 2.86
CA MET A 141 7.36 -19.11 1.61
C MET A 141 8.50 -19.98 1.06
N LEU A 142 9.72 -19.89 1.59
CA LEU A 142 10.82 -20.79 1.21
C LEU A 142 10.56 -22.22 1.69
N SER A 143 9.94 -22.38 2.85
CA SER A 143 9.63 -23.68 3.47
C SER A 143 8.12 -24.00 3.50
N GLY A 144 7.26 -23.02 3.16
CA GLY A 144 5.81 -23.12 3.27
C GLY A 144 5.04 -22.97 1.96
N LYS A 145 3.71 -22.84 2.07
CA LYS A 145 2.82 -22.57 0.93
C LYS A 145 3.04 -21.15 0.41
N LYS A 146 3.00 -20.99 -0.92
CA LYS A 146 3.11 -19.69 -1.61
C LYS A 146 1.78 -18.90 -1.57
N GLU A 147 1.28 -18.64 -0.37
CA GLU A 147 0.04 -17.86 -0.19
C GLU A 147 0.32 -16.37 -0.46
N PHE A 148 -0.54 -15.71 -1.25
CA PHE A 148 -0.43 -14.28 -1.55
C PHE A 148 0.93 -13.83 -2.11
N TYR A 149 1.58 -14.69 -2.90
CA TYR A 149 2.95 -14.50 -3.37
C TYR A 149 3.12 -13.27 -4.27
N TYR A 150 2.27 -13.11 -5.28
CA TYR A 150 2.35 -11.99 -6.22
C TYR A 150 1.92 -10.68 -5.57
N LEU A 151 0.93 -10.75 -4.68
CA LEU A 151 0.53 -9.63 -3.85
C LEU A 151 1.69 -9.15 -2.97
N ASN A 152 2.46 -10.06 -2.35
CA ASN A 152 3.63 -9.70 -1.54
C ASN A 152 4.74 -9.04 -2.38
N ILE A 153 4.97 -9.52 -3.62
CA ILE A 153 5.88 -8.86 -4.56
C ILE A 153 5.43 -7.42 -4.83
N GLY A 154 4.15 -7.23 -5.15
CA GLY A 154 3.58 -5.92 -5.40
C GLY A 154 3.75 -4.98 -4.21
N ILE A 155 3.41 -5.43 -2.99
CA ILE A 155 3.57 -4.65 -1.76
C ILE A 155 5.03 -4.24 -1.57
N MET A 156 5.97 -5.18 -1.66
CA MET A 156 7.39 -4.89 -1.44
C MET A 156 7.92 -3.88 -2.45
N LEU A 157 7.66 -4.12 -3.74
CA LEU A 157 8.14 -3.28 -4.83
C LEU A 157 7.61 -1.85 -4.68
N TYR A 158 6.31 -1.72 -4.44
CA TYR A 158 5.67 -0.42 -4.30
C TYR A 158 6.18 0.33 -3.08
N LEU A 159 6.17 -0.31 -1.90
CA LEU A 159 6.57 0.36 -0.66
C LEU A 159 8.03 0.77 -0.69
N PHE A 160 8.92 -0.14 -1.07
CA PHE A 160 10.35 0.16 -1.13
C PHE A 160 10.66 1.22 -2.19
N GLY A 161 10.15 1.03 -3.41
CA GLY A 161 10.38 1.97 -4.51
C GLY A 161 9.80 3.36 -4.24
N SER A 162 8.55 3.44 -3.78
CA SER A 162 7.89 4.71 -3.49
C SER A 162 8.55 5.45 -2.33
N THR A 163 8.99 4.75 -1.29
CA THR A 163 9.70 5.39 -0.16
C THR A 163 11.00 6.04 -0.62
N ILE A 164 11.80 5.35 -1.44
CA ILE A 164 13.02 5.93 -2.04
C ILE A 164 12.65 7.14 -2.89
N LEU A 165 11.62 7.02 -3.73
CA LEU A 165 11.15 8.12 -4.55
C LEU A 165 10.71 9.32 -3.72
N PHE A 166 10.04 9.14 -2.58
CA PHE A 166 9.63 10.26 -1.73
C PHE A 166 10.83 11.00 -1.10
N PHE A 167 11.88 10.28 -0.69
CA PHE A 167 13.12 10.91 -0.26
C PHE A 167 13.79 11.69 -1.40
N VAL A 168 13.91 11.08 -2.59
CA VAL A 168 14.46 11.75 -3.78
C VAL A 168 13.59 12.95 -4.18
N GLY A 169 12.27 12.81 -4.09
CA GLY A 169 11.28 13.85 -4.41
C GLY A 169 11.44 15.08 -3.53
N ASN A 170 11.67 14.87 -2.23
CA ASN A 170 11.90 15.96 -1.30
C ASN A 170 13.21 16.72 -1.61
N LEU A 171 14.29 15.99 -1.95
CA LEU A 171 15.55 16.61 -2.33
C LEU A 171 15.44 17.36 -3.67
N THR A 172 14.84 16.72 -4.67
CA THR A 172 14.70 17.28 -6.03
C THR A 172 13.74 18.46 -6.09
N ALA A 173 12.74 18.53 -5.20
CA ALA A 173 11.88 19.71 -5.07
C ALA A 173 12.66 20.98 -4.71
N LEU A 174 13.80 20.86 -4.02
CA LEU A 174 14.70 21.98 -3.71
C LEU A 174 15.62 22.35 -4.89
N MET A 175 15.77 21.46 -5.88
CA MET A 175 16.71 21.63 -6.99
C MET A 175 16.01 22.11 -8.26
N SER A 176 14.93 21.43 -8.71
CA SER A 176 14.17 21.83 -9.89
C SER A 176 12.77 21.20 -9.95
N ALA A 177 11.82 21.94 -10.51
CA ALA A 177 10.46 21.46 -10.72
C ALA A 177 10.37 20.28 -11.71
N GLU A 178 11.32 20.15 -12.63
CA GLU A 178 11.34 19.06 -13.60
C GLU A 178 11.75 17.73 -12.97
N MET A 179 12.79 17.71 -12.13
CA MET A 179 13.20 16.51 -11.41
C MET A 179 12.09 16.03 -10.46
N SER A 180 11.40 16.96 -9.78
CA SER A 180 10.26 16.62 -8.94
C SER A 180 9.14 15.92 -9.74
N LYS A 181 8.83 16.39 -10.95
CA LYS A 181 7.83 15.75 -11.83
C LYS A 181 8.20 14.31 -12.20
N ILE A 182 9.48 14.04 -12.46
CA ILE A 182 9.96 12.68 -12.78
C ILE A 182 9.67 11.73 -11.59
N THR A 183 9.94 12.18 -10.36
CA THR A 183 9.62 11.41 -9.16
C THR A 183 8.14 11.06 -9.09
N TRP A 184 7.25 12.03 -9.29
CA TRP A 184 5.80 11.81 -9.23
C TRP A 184 5.30 10.86 -10.31
N VAL A 185 5.77 11.01 -11.55
CA VAL A 185 5.44 10.09 -12.67
C VAL A 185 5.90 8.67 -12.37
N THR A 186 7.12 8.52 -11.86
CA THR A 186 7.68 7.21 -11.51
C THR A 186 6.90 6.55 -10.37
N ASN A 187 6.48 7.33 -9.38
CA ASN A 187 5.64 6.85 -8.29
C ASN A 187 4.27 6.37 -8.78
N ALA A 188 3.63 7.13 -9.68
CA ALA A 188 2.37 6.74 -10.30
C ALA A 188 2.52 5.43 -11.11
N LEU A 189 3.63 5.26 -11.83
CA LEU A 189 3.95 4.01 -12.53
C LEU A 189 4.12 2.83 -11.57
N LEU A 190 4.85 3.00 -10.46
CA LEU A 190 4.99 1.96 -9.43
C LEU A 190 3.64 1.57 -8.85
N TYR A 191 2.74 2.53 -8.66
CA TYR A 191 1.39 2.25 -8.18
C TYR A 191 0.55 1.45 -9.19
N VAL A 192 0.67 1.73 -10.50
CA VAL A 192 0.03 0.92 -11.54
C VAL A 192 0.57 -0.51 -11.52
N ILE A 193 1.90 -0.68 -11.46
CA ILE A 193 2.54 -2.00 -11.37
C ILE A 193 2.05 -2.75 -10.13
N TYR A 194 1.92 -2.08 -8.99
CA TYR A 194 1.37 -2.65 -7.77
C TYR A 194 -0.06 -3.18 -7.96
N GLN A 195 -0.93 -2.38 -8.58
CA GLN A 195 -2.31 -2.79 -8.85
C GLN A 195 -2.37 -3.98 -9.82
N LEU A 196 -1.45 -4.08 -10.78
CA LEU A 196 -1.34 -5.24 -11.67
C LEU A 196 -0.94 -6.52 -10.91
N PHE A 197 -0.02 -6.43 -9.93
CA PHE A 197 0.31 -7.56 -9.06
C PHE A 197 -0.90 -8.03 -8.23
N ILE A 198 -1.72 -7.10 -7.72
CA ILE A 198 -2.95 -7.42 -7.01
C ILE A 198 -3.94 -8.15 -7.92
N ALA A 199 -4.16 -7.62 -9.14
CA ALA A 199 -5.04 -8.24 -10.12
C ALA A 199 -4.55 -9.65 -10.49
N PHE A 200 -3.24 -9.82 -10.66
CA PHE A 200 -2.64 -11.09 -11.00
C PHE A 200 -2.74 -12.13 -9.87
N GLU A 201 -2.60 -11.71 -8.60
CA GLU A 201 -2.83 -12.58 -7.45
C GLU A 201 -4.27 -13.12 -7.44
N TRP A 202 -5.26 -12.24 -7.67
CA TRP A 202 -6.66 -12.64 -7.75
C TRP A 202 -6.87 -13.63 -8.89
N TYR A 203 -6.38 -13.31 -10.09
CA TYR A 203 -6.49 -14.18 -11.26
C TYR A 203 -5.88 -15.56 -10.98
N LYS A 204 -4.67 -15.64 -10.44
CA LYS A 204 -4.02 -16.92 -10.13
C LYS A 204 -4.75 -17.72 -9.06
N THR A 205 -5.34 -17.06 -8.08
CA THR A 205 -6.08 -17.71 -7.00
C THR A 205 -7.37 -18.36 -7.50
N PHE A 206 -8.08 -17.72 -8.43
CA PHE A 206 -9.41 -18.17 -8.87
C PHE A 206 -9.43 -18.89 -10.22
N SER A 207 -8.51 -18.60 -11.14
CA SER A 207 -8.42 -19.27 -12.45
C SER A 207 -8.15 -20.78 -12.34
N LYS A 208 -7.44 -21.24 -11.31
CA LYS A 208 -7.17 -22.68 -11.10
C LYS A 208 -8.30 -23.44 -10.41
N LYS A 209 -9.25 -22.76 -9.76
CA LYS A 209 -10.34 -23.42 -9.00
C LYS A 209 -11.52 -23.83 -9.88
N GLU A 210 -11.72 -23.17 -11.02
CA GLU A 210 -12.80 -23.49 -11.96
C GLU A 210 -12.56 -24.77 -12.77
N GLN A 211 -11.32 -25.26 -12.88
CA GLN A 211 -11.03 -26.53 -13.58
C GLN A 211 -11.34 -27.79 -12.76
N LEU A 212 -11.49 -27.68 -11.43
CA LEU A 212 -11.72 -28.83 -10.54
C LEU A 212 -13.20 -29.05 -10.17
N THR A 213 -14.12 -28.33 -10.82
CA THR A 213 -15.58 -28.42 -10.55
C THR A 213 -16.39 -28.97 -11.72
N ILE A 214 -15.74 -29.55 -12.75
CA ILE A 214 -16.39 -30.09 -13.96
C ILE A 214 -16.04 -31.58 -14.21
N GLU A 215 -15.44 -32.29 -13.25
CA GLU A 215 -15.24 -33.75 -13.34
C GLU A 215 -16.12 -34.51 -12.35
#